data_AF-A0A7J9QPB3-F1
#
_entry.id   AF-A0A7J9QPB3-F1
#
_cell.length_a   1.000
_cell.length_b   1.000
_cell.length_c   1.000
_cell.angle_alpha   90.00
_cell.angle_beta   90.00
_cell.angle_gamma   90.00
#
_symmetry.space_group_name_H-M   'P 1'
#
loop_
_entity.id
_entity.type
_entity.pdbx_description
1 polymer ?
#
loop_
_entity_poly.entity_id
_entity_poly.type
_entity_poly.pdbx_seq_one_letter_code
_entity_poly.pdbx_strand_id
1 'polypeptide(L)'
;MGFLDRFTRTFDKHGYDLDGYDKNGYDKNGYDKKGYDKDGYDKDGYDKDGYNKKGFNKKGFDKKGYDKKGLKDGYDEDGFDFKGYNKDGYNKKGYDKKGYDKDGYDNRGFSLDGIHIDTKIAFDKDGYNKKGYDKDGYNKNGYDKKGYDKDGFNKNGFNKDGYDLNGFNKKGYDKKGYDKDGYDENGYDSNGYDKKGYNKDGFNKDGYDENGYDSKGYDVLGYDHLGYDKEGYNQEGYNKFNKKKNELHND
;
A
#
# COMPACT_ATOMS: atom_id res chain seq x y z
N MET A 1 -2.32 24.46 95.72
CA MET A 1 -1.40 24.59 94.56
C MET A 1 -1.40 23.26 93.83
N GLY A 2 -1.79 23.08 92.57
CA GLY A 2 -2.16 24.01 91.52
C GLY A 2 -3.21 23.35 90.62
N PHE A 3 -4.25 24.12 90.33
CA PHE A 3 -5.26 23.88 89.31
C PHE A 3 -4.63 24.02 87.92
N LEU A 4 -5.24 23.35 86.94
CA LEU A 4 -5.15 23.49 85.47
C LEU A 4 -4.28 24.64 84.92
N ASP A 5 -3.47 24.39 83.89
CA ASP A 5 -3.80 24.82 82.51
C ASP A 5 -2.58 24.71 81.56
N ARG A 6 -2.87 24.40 80.29
CA ARG A 6 -2.06 24.66 79.09
C ARG A 6 -0.79 23.83 78.83
N PHE A 7 -0.99 22.63 78.26
CA PHE A 7 -0.17 22.22 77.10
C PHE A 7 -0.47 23.19 75.96
N THR A 8 0.16 24.37 75.96
CA THR A 8 0.21 25.19 74.76
C THR A 8 0.96 24.38 73.70
N ARG A 9 0.26 23.90 72.67
CA ARG A 9 0.89 23.58 71.39
C ARG A 9 1.68 24.81 70.99
N THR A 10 2.98 24.81 71.23
CA THR A 10 3.86 25.92 70.87
C THR A 10 4.02 25.86 69.37
N PHE A 11 3.35 26.77 68.67
CA PHE A 11 3.51 26.96 67.24
C PHE A 11 4.80 27.75 66.99
N ASP A 12 5.55 27.39 65.96
CA ASP A 12 6.75 28.10 65.51
C ASP A 12 6.41 29.51 65.01
N LYS A 13 7.44 30.29 64.63
CA LYS A 13 7.28 31.65 64.09
C LYS A 13 6.41 31.69 62.82
N HIS A 14 6.21 30.56 62.16
CA HIS A 14 5.41 30.40 60.95
C HIS A 14 4.01 29.82 61.21
N GLY A 15 3.65 29.56 62.48
CA GLY A 15 2.33 29.10 62.88
C GLY A 15 2.11 27.59 62.84
N TYR A 16 3.18 26.77 62.81
CA TYR A 16 3.12 25.30 62.77
C TYR A 16 3.59 24.66 64.09
N ASP A 17 2.96 23.57 64.52
CA ASP A 17 3.36 22.81 65.70
C ASP A 17 4.64 21.99 65.45
N LEU A 18 5.12 21.28 66.46
CA LEU A 18 6.32 20.42 66.39
C LEU A 18 6.20 19.29 65.36
N ASP A 19 4.97 18.88 65.02
CA ASP A 19 4.69 17.88 64.00
C ASP A 19 4.58 18.51 62.59
N GLY A 20 4.70 19.84 62.47
CA GLY A 20 4.65 20.57 61.21
C GLY A 20 3.25 20.96 60.73
N TYR A 21 2.25 21.00 61.62
CA TYR A 21 0.85 21.31 61.30
C TYR A 21 0.38 22.64 61.89
N ASP A 22 -0.40 23.41 61.14
CA ASP A 22 -0.96 24.68 61.58
C ASP A 22 -2.03 24.50 62.67
N LYS A 23 -2.57 25.61 63.20
CA LYS A 23 -3.65 25.57 64.21
C LYS A 23 -4.91 24.83 63.73
N ASN A 24 -5.10 24.71 62.42
CA ASN A 24 -6.22 24.01 61.82
C ASN A 24 -5.89 22.53 61.50
N GLY A 25 -4.66 22.08 61.78
CA GLY A 25 -4.20 20.71 61.60
C GLY A 25 -3.68 20.40 60.19
N TYR A 26 -3.24 21.38 59.41
CA TYR A 26 -2.71 21.21 58.04
C TYR A 26 -1.22 21.52 57.95
N ASP A 27 -0.48 20.71 57.17
CA ASP A 27 0.93 20.92 56.91
C ASP A 27 1.18 22.16 56.02
N LYS A 28 2.45 22.48 55.77
CA LYS A 28 2.83 23.60 54.88
C LYS A 28 2.32 23.46 53.44
N ASN A 29 1.96 22.25 53.02
CA ASN A 29 1.40 21.97 51.72
C ASN A 29 -0.14 21.99 51.72
N GLY A 30 -0.77 22.26 52.88
CA GLY A 30 -2.21 22.34 53.05
C GLY A 30 -2.92 21.01 53.29
N TYR A 31 -2.21 19.95 53.70
CA TYR A 31 -2.78 18.62 53.95
C TYR A 31 -2.79 18.24 55.43
N ASP A 32 -3.86 17.59 55.87
CA ASP A 32 -4.02 17.08 57.23
C ASP A 32 -3.07 15.90 57.53
N LYS A 33 -3.06 15.42 58.78
CA LYS A 33 -2.28 14.24 59.19
C LYS A 33 -2.64 12.95 58.42
N LYS A 34 -3.80 12.91 57.78
CA LYS A 34 -4.25 11.79 56.94
C LYS A 34 -3.94 12.00 55.45
N GLY A 35 -3.33 13.13 55.09
CA GLY A 35 -2.92 13.46 53.74
C GLY A 35 -4.00 14.12 52.88
N TYR A 36 -5.04 14.70 53.47
CA TYR A 36 -6.15 15.35 52.75
C TYR A 36 -6.15 16.87 52.92
N ASP A 37 -6.44 17.60 51.86
CA ASP A 37 -6.59 19.04 51.88
C ASP A 37 -7.86 19.49 52.63
N LYS A 38 -8.07 20.80 52.73
CA LYS A 38 -9.27 21.38 53.38
C LYS A 38 -10.59 20.98 52.71
N ASP A 39 -10.54 20.65 51.42
CA ASP A 39 -11.69 20.17 50.66
C ASP A 39 -11.89 18.66 50.81
N GLY A 40 -10.99 17.96 51.52
CA GLY A 40 -11.04 16.54 51.80
C GLY A 40 -10.42 15.65 50.71
N TYR A 41 -9.54 16.18 49.86
CA TYR A 41 -8.88 15.46 48.77
C TYR A 41 -7.39 15.23 49.02
N ASP A 42 -6.90 14.07 48.65
CA ASP A 42 -5.48 13.73 48.70
C ASP A 42 -4.67 14.51 47.65
N LYS A 43 -3.35 14.31 47.65
CA LYS A 43 -2.43 14.93 46.67
C LYS A 43 -2.72 14.56 45.21
N ASP A 44 -3.37 13.42 44.99
CA ASP A 44 -3.80 12.98 43.65
C ASP A 44 -5.18 13.55 43.27
N GLY A 45 -5.83 14.29 44.18
CA GLY A 45 -7.13 14.92 43.99
C GLY A 45 -8.32 13.99 44.24
N TYR A 46 -8.18 12.96 45.09
CA TYR A 46 -9.23 12.00 45.44
C TYR A 46 -9.63 12.09 46.92
N ASP A 47 -10.92 11.99 47.18
CA ASP A 47 -11.47 11.95 48.54
C ASP A 47 -11.12 10.62 49.25
N LYS A 48 -11.54 10.49 50.51
CA LYS A 48 -11.35 9.27 51.32
C LYS A 48 -12.02 8.03 50.73
N ASP A 49 -13.04 8.21 49.91
CA ASP A 49 -13.74 7.14 49.21
C ASP A 49 -13.05 6.81 47.87
N GLY A 50 -12.02 7.56 47.48
CA GLY A 50 -11.24 7.38 46.26
C GLY A 50 -11.84 8.06 45.02
N TYR A 51 -12.66 9.09 45.17
CA TYR A 51 -13.32 9.83 44.08
C TYR A 51 -12.82 11.27 43.98
N ASN A 52 -12.62 11.73 42.75
CA ASN A 52 -12.22 13.12 42.50
C ASN A 52 -13.39 14.10 42.70
N LYS A 53 -13.12 15.41 42.62
CA LYS A 53 -14.13 16.49 42.71
C LYS A 53 -15.31 16.34 41.74
N LYS A 54 -15.16 15.57 40.66
CA LYS A 54 -16.23 15.29 39.68
C LYS A 54 -16.99 13.99 40.00
N GLY A 55 -16.69 13.33 41.11
CA GLY A 55 -17.35 12.10 41.55
C GLY A 55 -16.85 10.83 40.87
N PHE A 56 -15.68 10.83 40.23
CA PHE A 56 -15.13 9.66 39.53
C PHE A 56 -13.86 9.13 40.21
N ASN A 57 -13.74 7.80 40.29
CA ASN A 57 -12.55 7.14 40.82
C ASN A 57 -11.36 7.21 39.85
N LYS A 58 -10.19 6.70 40.26
CA LYS A 58 -8.97 6.65 39.42
C LYS A 58 -9.15 5.95 38.07
N LYS A 59 -10.14 5.04 37.96
CA LYS A 59 -10.49 4.34 36.71
C LYS A 59 -11.52 5.09 35.86
N GLY A 60 -12.04 6.23 36.33
CA GLY A 60 -13.01 7.05 35.60
C GLY A 60 -14.47 6.66 35.79
N PHE A 61 -14.80 5.86 36.82
CA PHE A 61 -16.16 5.44 37.14
C PHE A 61 -16.71 6.16 38.36
N ASP A 62 -17.99 6.51 38.34
CA ASP A 62 -18.70 7.10 39.47
C ASP A 62 -19.01 6.05 40.56
N LYS A 63 -19.61 6.50 41.67
CA LYS A 63 -20.00 5.62 42.80
C LYS A 63 -21.01 4.54 42.39
N LYS A 64 -21.71 4.70 41.27
CA LYS A 64 -22.68 3.75 40.72
C LYS A 64 -22.07 2.85 39.63
N GLY A 65 -20.79 3.02 39.33
CA GLY A 65 -20.05 2.27 38.31
C GLY A 65 -20.18 2.84 36.90
N TYR A 66 -20.75 4.03 36.71
CA TYR A 66 -20.89 4.63 35.38
C TYR A 66 -19.65 5.44 35.01
N ASP A 67 -19.15 5.27 33.80
CA ASP A 67 -18.12 6.13 33.26
C ASP A 67 -18.68 7.51 32.83
N LYS A 68 -17.81 8.42 32.38
CA LYS A 68 -18.19 9.75 31.90
C LYS A 68 -19.17 9.73 30.70
N LYS A 69 -19.35 8.58 30.04
CA LYS A 69 -20.24 8.38 28.90
C LYS A 69 -21.54 7.69 29.30
N GLY A 70 -21.74 7.38 30.58
CA GLY A 70 -22.92 6.68 31.08
C GLY A 70 -22.89 5.17 30.86
N LEU A 71 -21.71 4.56 30.63
CA LEU A 71 -21.56 3.11 30.54
C LEU A 71 -21.30 2.51 31.92
N LYS A 72 -22.12 1.53 32.32
CA LYS A 72 -21.98 0.85 33.61
C LYS A 72 -20.86 -0.19 33.52
N ASP A 73 -19.83 -0.03 34.35
CA ASP A 73 -18.62 -0.85 34.36
C ASP A 73 -17.90 -0.94 32.99
N GLY A 74 -18.17 0.03 32.10
CA GLY A 74 -17.59 0.12 30.76
C GLY A 74 -18.35 -0.66 29.67
N TYR A 75 -19.56 -1.16 29.96
CA TYR A 75 -20.42 -1.89 29.04
C TYR A 75 -21.71 -1.12 28.74
N ASP A 76 -22.27 -1.33 27.54
CA ASP A 76 -23.59 -0.85 27.13
C ASP A 76 -24.73 -1.67 27.77
N GLU A 77 -25.99 -1.31 27.48
CA GLU A 77 -27.16 -2.04 28.00
C GLU A 77 -27.23 -3.50 27.54
N ASP A 78 -26.64 -3.80 26.38
CA ASP A 78 -26.54 -5.16 25.84
C ASP A 78 -25.35 -5.94 26.47
N GLY A 79 -24.57 -5.31 27.35
CA GLY A 79 -23.44 -5.92 28.03
C GLY A 79 -22.15 -6.01 27.19
N PHE A 80 -21.99 -5.15 26.18
CA PHE A 80 -20.80 -5.07 25.32
C PHE A 80 -19.98 -3.81 25.60
N ASP A 81 -18.65 -3.96 25.59
CA ASP A 81 -17.72 -2.84 25.72
C ASP A 81 -17.75 -1.96 24.45
N PHE A 82 -17.03 -0.83 24.50
CA PHE A 82 -16.91 0.06 23.34
C PHE A 82 -16.26 -0.58 22.10
N LYS A 83 -15.62 -1.74 22.24
CA LYS A 83 -15.06 -2.53 21.14
C LYS A 83 -16.05 -3.59 20.63
N GLY A 84 -17.24 -3.67 21.23
CA GLY A 84 -18.29 -4.62 20.88
C GLY A 84 -18.10 -6.02 21.46
N TYR A 85 -17.37 -6.18 22.57
CA TYR A 85 -17.15 -7.46 23.25
C TYR A 85 -17.78 -7.48 24.63
N ASN A 86 -18.43 -8.59 24.97
CA ASN A 86 -18.99 -8.78 26.29
C ASN A 86 -17.89 -9.05 27.34
N LYS A 87 -18.30 -9.20 28.59
CA LYS A 87 -17.39 -9.48 29.71
C LYS A 87 -16.60 -10.78 29.56
N ASP A 88 -17.15 -11.76 28.84
CA ASP A 88 -16.47 -13.02 28.50
C ASP A 88 -15.47 -12.84 27.32
N GLY A 89 -15.44 -11.67 26.69
CA GLY A 89 -14.55 -11.36 25.57
C GLY A 89 -15.08 -11.75 24.19
N TYR A 90 -16.38 -12.00 24.04
CA TYR A 90 -17.03 -12.38 22.79
C TYR A 90 -17.90 -11.26 22.23
N ASN A 91 -17.89 -11.11 20.91
CA ASN A 91 -18.73 -10.14 20.21
C ASN A 91 -20.19 -10.58 20.14
N LYS A 92 -21.06 -9.73 19.58
CA LYS A 92 -22.49 -10.02 19.40
C LYS A 92 -22.78 -11.30 18.58
N LYS A 93 -21.83 -11.75 17.76
CA LYS A 93 -21.94 -13.01 16.99
C LYS A 93 -21.37 -14.22 17.74
N GLY A 94 -20.90 -14.03 18.98
CA GLY A 94 -20.34 -15.10 19.80
C GLY A 94 -18.88 -15.43 19.50
N TYR A 95 -18.13 -14.55 18.83
CA TYR A 95 -16.70 -14.78 18.52
C TYR A 95 -15.79 -13.89 19.35
N ASP A 96 -14.69 -14.45 19.83
CA ASP A 96 -13.63 -13.75 20.52
C ASP A 96 -12.88 -12.79 19.59
N LYS A 97 -11.90 -12.07 20.14
CA LYS A 97 -11.05 -11.14 19.38
C LYS A 97 -10.22 -11.82 18.29
N LYS A 98 -9.99 -13.13 18.39
CA LYS A 98 -9.27 -13.94 17.40
C LYS A 98 -10.21 -14.55 16.36
N GLY A 99 -11.52 -14.37 16.51
CA GLY A 99 -12.53 -14.86 15.58
C GLY A 99 -12.99 -16.29 15.85
N TYR A 100 -12.83 -16.79 17.07
CA TYR A 100 -13.30 -18.13 17.48
C TYR A 100 -14.45 -18.06 18.46
N ASP A 101 -15.39 -18.99 18.33
CA ASP A 101 -16.47 -19.16 19.28
C ASP A 101 -15.99 -19.77 20.61
N LYS A 102 -16.93 -19.98 21.54
CA LYS A 102 -16.66 -20.59 22.85
C LYS A 102 -16.11 -22.01 22.76
N ASP A 103 -16.39 -22.72 21.66
CA ASP A 103 -15.92 -24.08 21.41
C ASP A 103 -14.57 -24.10 20.65
N GLY A 104 -14.03 -22.92 20.32
CA GLY A 104 -12.73 -22.76 19.68
C GLY A 104 -12.74 -22.86 18.15
N TYR A 105 -13.90 -22.66 17.50
CA TYR A 105 -14.06 -22.74 16.05
C TYR A 105 -14.31 -21.36 15.43
N ASP A 106 -13.74 -21.14 14.23
CA ASP A 106 -14.01 -19.94 13.45
C ASP A 106 -15.40 -19.97 12.83
N ASN A 107 -15.78 -18.87 12.16
CA ASN A 107 -17.09 -18.75 11.51
C ASN A 107 -17.35 -19.71 10.34
N ARG A 108 -16.36 -20.52 9.95
CA ARG A 108 -16.47 -21.60 8.96
C ARG A 108 -16.27 -22.97 9.61
N GLY A 109 -16.33 -23.04 10.94
CA GLY A 109 -16.21 -24.29 11.68
C GLY A 109 -14.80 -24.85 11.77
N PHE A 110 -13.75 -24.05 11.54
CA PHE A 110 -12.37 -24.52 11.71
C PHE A 110 -11.78 -24.17 13.07
N SER A 111 -11.19 -25.15 13.74
CA SER A 111 -10.45 -24.95 14.97
C SER A 111 -9.20 -24.09 14.75
N LEU A 112 -8.52 -23.70 15.83
CA LEU A 112 -7.22 -23.01 15.76
C LEU A 112 -6.21 -23.80 14.91
N ASP A 113 -6.16 -25.12 15.10
CA ASP A 113 -5.28 -26.06 14.37
C ASP A 113 -5.74 -26.33 12.92
N GLY A 114 -6.87 -25.75 12.52
CA GLY A 114 -7.39 -25.87 11.16
C GLY A 114 -8.19 -27.15 10.90
N ILE A 115 -8.67 -27.82 11.94
CA ILE A 115 -9.55 -28.98 11.83
C ILE A 115 -11.01 -28.52 11.79
N HIS A 116 -11.76 -28.99 10.80
CA HIS A 116 -13.16 -28.63 10.63
C HIS A 116 -14.08 -29.45 11.55
N ILE A 117 -15.06 -28.78 12.15
CA ILE A 117 -15.95 -29.34 13.18
C ILE A 117 -16.72 -30.56 12.68
N ASP A 118 -17.18 -30.57 11.44
CA ASP A 118 -18.01 -31.67 10.92
C ASP A 118 -17.19 -32.84 10.38
N THR A 119 -16.10 -32.56 9.67
CA THR A 119 -15.34 -33.57 8.92
C THR A 119 -14.20 -34.16 9.74
N LYS A 120 -13.83 -33.50 10.85
CA LYS A 120 -12.71 -33.88 11.74
C LYS A 120 -11.36 -33.95 11.03
N ILE A 121 -11.23 -33.29 9.88
CA ILE A 121 -10.00 -33.16 9.09
C ILE A 121 -9.75 -31.70 8.72
N ALA A 122 -8.64 -31.42 8.02
CA ALA A 122 -8.23 -30.06 7.66
C ALA A 122 -9.09 -29.37 6.58
N PHE A 123 -10.16 -30.02 6.11
CA PHE A 123 -11.02 -29.56 5.01
C PHE A 123 -12.48 -29.61 5.43
N ASP A 124 -13.27 -28.63 5.00
CA ASP A 124 -14.72 -28.61 5.17
C ASP A 124 -15.42 -29.63 4.26
N LYS A 125 -16.75 -29.65 4.29
CA LYS A 125 -17.57 -30.54 3.45
C LYS A 125 -17.46 -30.23 1.96
N ASP A 126 -17.12 -29.00 1.61
CA ASP A 126 -16.88 -28.57 0.23
C ASP A 126 -15.44 -28.89 -0.23
N GLY A 127 -14.60 -29.43 0.65
CA GLY A 127 -13.22 -29.81 0.36
C GLY A 127 -12.22 -28.67 0.47
N TYR A 128 -12.56 -27.53 1.09
CA TYR A 128 -11.66 -26.38 1.27
C TYR A 128 -11.13 -26.34 2.69
N ASN A 129 -9.87 -25.94 2.86
CA ASN A 129 -9.25 -25.76 4.16
C ASN A 129 -9.64 -24.42 4.81
N LYS A 130 -9.16 -24.19 6.03
CA LYS A 130 -9.32 -22.91 6.74
C LYS A 130 -8.84 -21.69 5.94
N LYS A 131 -7.94 -21.82 4.96
CA LYS A 131 -7.54 -20.68 4.11
C LYS A 131 -8.41 -20.53 2.85
N GLY A 132 -9.39 -21.41 2.66
CA GLY A 132 -10.29 -21.43 1.51
C GLY A 132 -9.70 -22.10 0.28
N TYR A 133 -8.72 -22.99 0.44
CA TYR A 133 -8.08 -23.72 -0.66
C TYR A 133 -8.35 -25.21 -0.55
N ASP A 134 -8.57 -25.87 -1.68
CA ASP A 134 -8.71 -27.30 -1.78
C ASP A 134 -7.36 -28.02 -1.54
N LYS A 135 -7.39 -29.35 -1.65
CA LYS A 135 -6.19 -30.19 -1.50
C LYS A 135 -5.10 -29.91 -2.55
N ASP A 136 -5.49 -29.40 -3.72
CA ASP A 136 -4.59 -29.07 -4.83
C ASP A 136 -4.04 -27.63 -4.66
N GLY A 137 -4.54 -26.87 -3.67
CA GLY A 137 -4.10 -25.51 -3.37
C GLY A 137 -4.89 -24.42 -4.09
N TYR A 138 -6.07 -24.71 -4.63
CA TYR A 138 -6.91 -23.79 -5.38
C TYR A 138 -8.17 -23.38 -4.60
N ASN A 139 -8.54 -22.11 -4.71
CA ASN A 139 -9.76 -21.60 -4.09
C ASN A 139 -11.01 -22.01 -4.89
N LYS A 140 -12.19 -21.64 -4.40
CA LYS A 140 -13.48 -21.94 -5.07
C LYS A 140 -13.61 -21.38 -6.49
N ASN A 141 -12.80 -20.39 -6.85
CA ASN A 141 -12.74 -19.83 -8.20
C ASN A 141 -11.66 -20.50 -9.07
N GLY A 142 -10.97 -21.52 -8.57
CA GLY A 142 -9.93 -22.25 -9.30
C GLY A 142 -8.55 -21.57 -9.32
N TYR A 143 -8.28 -20.62 -8.41
CA TYR A 143 -6.99 -19.92 -8.35
C TYR A 143 -6.19 -20.28 -7.10
N ASP A 144 -4.88 -20.43 -7.26
CA ASP A 144 -3.93 -20.66 -6.18
C ASP A 144 -3.77 -19.42 -5.29
N LYS A 145 -2.94 -19.53 -4.25
CA LYS A 145 -2.65 -18.41 -3.34
C LYS A 145 -1.99 -17.20 -4.03
N LYS A 146 -1.33 -17.41 -5.17
CA LYS A 146 -0.70 -16.35 -5.97
C LYS A 146 -1.67 -15.77 -7.01
N GLY A 147 -2.88 -16.30 -7.12
CA GLY A 147 -3.92 -15.84 -8.03
C GLY A 147 -3.82 -16.43 -9.43
N TYR A 148 -3.17 -17.58 -9.61
CA TYR A 148 -3.06 -18.30 -10.88
C TYR A 148 -3.88 -19.58 -10.89
N ASP A 149 -4.50 -19.89 -12.01
CA ASP A 149 -5.23 -21.13 -12.24
C ASP A 149 -4.29 -22.33 -12.42
N LYS A 150 -4.88 -23.50 -12.74
CA LYS A 150 -4.13 -24.74 -12.99
C LYS A 150 -3.19 -24.65 -14.20
N ASP A 151 -3.49 -23.78 -15.15
CA ASP A 151 -2.69 -23.54 -16.35
C ASP A 151 -1.63 -22.44 -16.14
N GLY A 152 -1.60 -21.84 -14.94
CA GLY A 152 -0.62 -20.82 -14.57
C GLY A 152 -0.99 -19.41 -15.01
N PHE A 153 -2.26 -19.14 -15.30
CA PHE A 153 -2.78 -17.83 -15.71
C PHE A 153 -3.61 -17.18 -14.61
N ASN A 154 -3.47 -15.87 -14.46
CA ASN A 154 -4.28 -15.09 -13.54
C ASN A 154 -5.68 -14.85 -14.11
N LYS A 155 -6.55 -14.22 -13.31
CA LYS A 155 -7.93 -13.89 -13.73
C LYS A 155 -8.02 -13.05 -15.01
N ASN A 156 -6.96 -12.34 -15.37
CA ASN A 156 -6.90 -11.55 -16.60
C ASN A 156 -6.30 -12.33 -17.79
N GLY A 157 -6.04 -13.63 -17.62
CA GLY A 157 -5.48 -14.50 -18.65
C GLY A 157 -3.97 -14.35 -18.86
N PHE A 158 -3.22 -13.77 -17.91
CA PHE A 158 -1.77 -13.60 -18.01
C PHE A 158 -1.02 -14.49 -17.03
N ASN A 159 0.07 -15.09 -17.49
CA ASN A 159 0.98 -15.87 -16.66
C ASN A 159 1.80 -14.97 -15.73
N LYS A 160 2.67 -15.59 -14.94
CA LYS A 160 3.53 -14.89 -13.97
C LYS A 160 4.49 -13.88 -14.63
N ASP A 161 4.87 -14.12 -15.88
CA ASP A 161 5.75 -13.24 -16.66
C ASP A 161 4.95 -12.13 -17.37
N GLY A 162 3.62 -12.10 -17.22
CA GLY A 162 2.76 -11.07 -17.80
C GLY A 162 2.33 -11.33 -19.24
N TYR A 163 2.45 -12.57 -19.73
CA TYR A 163 2.08 -12.98 -21.08
C TYR A 163 0.81 -13.83 -21.09
N ASP A 164 -0.04 -13.63 -22.09
CA ASP A 164 -1.24 -14.41 -22.30
C ASP A 164 -0.91 -15.82 -22.82
N LEU A 165 -1.95 -16.63 -23.02
CA LEU A 165 -1.81 -17.99 -23.56
C LEU A 165 -1.13 -18.01 -24.95
N ASN A 166 -1.24 -16.92 -25.71
CA ASN A 166 -0.63 -16.77 -27.03
C ASN A 166 0.80 -16.23 -26.95
N GLY A 167 1.32 -15.95 -25.75
CA GLY A 167 2.68 -15.43 -25.56
C GLY A 167 2.81 -13.92 -25.71
N PHE A 168 1.70 -13.16 -25.65
CA PHE A 168 1.69 -11.69 -25.77
C PHE A 168 1.39 -11.01 -24.44
N ASN A 169 2.09 -9.92 -24.16
CA ASN A 169 1.84 -9.11 -22.97
C ASN A 169 0.55 -8.31 -23.11
N LYS A 170 0.19 -7.56 -22.05
CA LYS A 170 -1.02 -6.71 -22.05
C LYS A 170 -1.06 -5.67 -23.17
N LYS A 171 0.10 -5.24 -23.68
CA LYS A 171 0.21 -4.31 -24.81
C LYS A 171 0.11 -5.02 -26.18
N GLY A 172 0.06 -6.35 -26.21
CA GLY A 172 -0.01 -7.13 -27.44
C GLY A 172 1.34 -7.51 -28.04
N TYR A 173 2.44 -7.40 -27.29
CA TYR A 173 3.80 -7.74 -27.77
C TYR A 173 4.34 -9.01 -27.11
N ASP A 174 5.04 -9.82 -27.88
CA ASP A 174 5.69 -11.04 -27.44
C ASP A 174 6.92 -10.74 -26.55
N LYS A 175 7.64 -11.80 -26.15
CA LYS A 175 8.85 -11.65 -25.33
C LYS A 175 10.00 -10.95 -26.04
N LYS A 176 9.99 -10.94 -27.38
CA LYS A 176 10.98 -10.25 -28.21
C LYS A 176 10.59 -8.80 -28.52
N GLY A 177 9.37 -8.39 -28.16
CA GLY A 177 8.86 -7.04 -28.36
C GLY A 177 8.09 -6.85 -29.67
N TYR A 178 7.65 -7.93 -30.33
CA TYR A 178 6.89 -7.87 -31.58
C TYR A 178 5.42 -8.24 -31.37
N ASP A 179 4.53 -7.56 -32.09
CA ASP A 179 3.10 -7.84 -32.10
C ASP A 179 2.76 -9.11 -32.89
N LYS A 180 1.47 -9.42 -33.02
CA LYS A 180 1.00 -10.59 -33.78
C LYS A 180 1.33 -10.52 -35.27
N ASP A 181 1.53 -9.33 -35.81
CA ASP A 181 1.91 -9.10 -37.21
C ASP A 181 3.45 -9.15 -37.40
N GLY A 182 4.22 -9.23 -36.31
CA GLY A 182 5.67 -9.28 -36.32
C GLY A 182 6.37 -7.92 -36.24
N TYR A 183 5.68 -6.86 -35.79
CA TYR A 183 6.21 -5.50 -35.71
C TYR A 183 6.40 -5.02 -34.27
N ASP A 184 7.46 -4.24 -34.02
CA ASP A 184 7.77 -3.63 -32.73
C ASP A 184 6.85 -2.44 -32.40
N GLU A 185 7.02 -1.83 -31.22
CA GLU A 185 6.24 -0.65 -30.79
C GLU A 185 6.42 0.57 -31.70
N ASN A 186 7.46 0.58 -32.54
CA ASN A 186 7.73 1.62 -33.54
C ASN A 186 7.23 1.24 -34.95
N GLY A 187 6.65 0.05 -35.12
CA GLY A 187 6.13 -0.42 -36.39
C GLY A 187 7.15 -1.09 -37.31
N TYR A 188 8.30 -1.56 -36.81
CA TYR A 188 9.33 -2.24 -37.61
C TYR A 188 9.43 -3.74 -37.28
N ASP A 189 9.65 -4.54 -38.33
CA ASP A 189 9.86 -5.99 -38.21
C ASP A 189 11.24 -6.32 -37.60
N SER A 190 11.52 -7.62 -37.43
CA SER A 190 12.82 -8.06 -36.89
C SER A 190 14.04 -7.73 -37.75
N ASN A 191 13.82 -7.34 -39.01
CA ASN A 191 14.86 -6.90 -39.94
C ASN A 191 14.98 -5.37 -40.00
N GLY A 192 14.15 -4.64 -39.25
CA GLY A 192 14.15 -3.18 -39.21
C GLY A 192 13.34 -2.51 -40.32
N TYR A 193 12.37 -3.18 -40.93
CA TYR A 193 11.49 -2.64 -41.98
C TYR A 193 10.04 -2.49 -41.53
N ASP A 194 9.39 -1.40 -41.93
CA ASP A 194 7.99 -1.13 -41.65
C ASP A 194 7.02 -1.99 -42.49
N LYS A 195 5.71 -1.80 -42.30
CA LYS A 195 4.67 -2.51 -43.08
C LYS A 195 4.72 -2.23 -44.58
N LYS A 196 5.34 -1.14 -45.02
CA LYS A 196 5.54 -0.81 -46.44
C LYS A 196 6.87 -1.37 -46.98
N GLY A 197 7.72 -1.92 -46.12
CA GLY A 197 9.01 -2.49 -46.47
C GLY A 197 10.17 -1.50 -46.43
N TYR A 198 10.03 -0.36 -45.72
CA TYR A 198 11.07 0.67 -45.57
C TYR A 198 11.68 0.67 -44.17
N ASN A 199 12.99 0.90 -44.08
CA ASN A 199 13.70 1.04 -42.83
C ASN A 199 13.50 2.43 -42.21
N LYS A 200 14.09 2.66 -41.04
CA LYS A 200 13.98 3.94 -40.31
C LYS A 200 14.52 5.15 -41.07
N ASP A 201 15.46 4.94 -41.98
CA ASP A 201 16.03 5.98 -42.84
C ASP A 201 15.20 6.16 -44.13
N GLY A 202 14.12 5.42 -44.30
CA GLY A 202 13.21 5.49 -45.43
C GLY A 202 13.58 4.60 -46.61
N PHE A 203 14.58 3.71 -46.49
CA PHE A 203 15.04 2.82 -47.58
C PHE A 203 14.47 1.41 -47.50
N ASN A 204 14.04 0.87 -48.64
CA ASN A 204 13.55 -0.50 -48.74
C ASN A 204 14.70 -1.53 -48.68
N LYS A 205 14.34 -2.81 -48.74
CA LYS A 205 15.32 -3.92 -48.68
C LYS A 205 16.37 -3.89 -49.80
N ASP A 206 16.02 -3.30 -50.95
CA ASP A 206 16.91 -3.16 -52.10
C ASP A 206 17.76 -1.88 -52.02
N GLY A 207 17.55 -1.03 -51.01
CA GLY A 207 18.34 0.17 -50.75
C GLY A 207 17.79 1.46 -51.36
N TYR A 208 16.52 1.49 -51.77
CA TYR A 208 15.86 2.67 -52.36
C TYR A 208 14.85 3.32 -51.42
N ASP A 209 14.80 4.65 -51.39
CA ASP A 209 13.87 5.42 -50.58
C ASP A 209 12.42 5.35 -51.09
N GLU A 210 11.45 5.93 -50.36
CA GLU A 210 10.04 5.96 -50.76
C GLU A 210 9.81 6.66 -52.12
N ASN A 211 10.74 7.52 -52.55
CA ASN A 211 10.69 8.23 -53.84
C ASN A 211 11.46 7.50 -54.97
N GLY A 212 12.13 6.38 -54.66
CA GLY A 212 12.90 5.59 -55.62
C GLY A 212 14.37 5.98 -55.76
N TYR A 213 14.96 6.74 -54.83
CA TYR A 213 16.40 7.07 -54.80
C TYR A 213 17.20 6.08 -53.95
N ASP A 214 18.34 5.61 -54.44
CA ASP A 214 19.26 4.76 -53.70
C ASP A 214 19.89 5.49 -52.50
N SER A 215 20.59 4.76 -51.63
CA SER A 215 21.27 5.34 -50.46
C SER A 215 22.32 6.41 -50.78
N LYS A 216 22.68 6.60 -52.06
CA LYS A 216 23.62 7.62 -52.55
C LYS A 216 22.89 8.80 -53.23
N GLY A 217 21.57 8.73 -53.41
CA GLY A 217 20.74 9.77 -54.00
C GLY A 217 20.45 9.59 -55.50
N TYR A 218 20.71 8.43 -56.10
CA TYR A 218 20.42 8.14 -57.53
C TYR A 218 19.08 7.44 -57.70
N ASP A 219 18.27 7.83 -58.69
CA ASP A 219 17.01 7.15 -58.94
C ASP A 219 17.19 5.68 -59.40
N VAL A 220 16.14 4.87 -59.27
CA VAL A 220 16.09 3.47 -59.75
C VAL A 220 16.51 3.30 -61.22
N LEU A 221 16.32 4.34 -62.04
CA LEU A 221 16.65 4.32 -63.46
C LEU A 221 18.11 4.72 -63.74
N GLY A 222 18.87 5.13 -62.72
CA GLY A 222 20.26 5.54 -62.83
C GLY A 222 20.47 6.85 -63.59
N TYR A 223 19.43 7.67 -63.77
CA TYR A 223 19.49 8.92 -64.53
C TYR A 223 19.35 10.13 -63.60
N ASP A 224 20.49 10.68 -63.19
CA ASP A 224 20.60 12.10 -62.84
C ASP A 224 20.17 12.94 -64.06
N HIS A 225 18.88 13.21 -64.19
CA HIS A 225 18.36 14.11 -65.22
C HIS A 225 18.45 15.57 -64.76
N LEU A 226 19.66 16.03 -64.43
CA LEU A 226 20.13 17.42 -64.32
C LEU A 226 20.53 17.87 -62.90
N GLY A 227 21.69 17.39 -62.45
CA GLY A 227 22.74 18.22 -61.92
C GLY A 227 23.03 18.05 -60.43
N TYR A 228 24.32 17.96 -60.15
CA TYR A 228 24.98 18.15 -58.85
C TYR A 228 25.07 16.90 -57.97
N ASP A 229 25.99 16.00 -58.35
CA ASP A 229 26.75 15.21 -57.40
C ASP A 229 27.71 16.08 -56.57
N LYS A 230 27.99 15.61 -55.34
CA LYS A 230 28.67 16.30 -54.23
C LYS A 230 30.12 16.75 -54.51
N GLU A 231 30.62 16.57 -55.73
CA GLU A 231 31.93 16.99 -56.22
C GLU A 231 31.84 18.12 -57.27
N GLY A 232 30.69 18.80 -57.36
CA GLY A 232 30.42 19.97 -58.20
C GLY A 232 31.19 21.25 -57.87
N TYR A 233 32.49 21.15 -57.57
CA TYR A 233 33.44 22.24 -57.62
C TYR A 233 34.78 21.77 -58.22
N ASN A 234 34.80 21.57 -59.53
CA ASN A 234 36.02 21.75 -60.31
C ASN A 234 35.93 23.08 -61.08
N GLN A 235 36.93 23.93 -60.84
CA GLN A 235 37.01 25.34 -61.24
C GLN A 235 37.27 25.54 -62.75
N GLU A 236 36.72 24.66 -63.61
CA GLU A 236 36.92 24.70 -65.06
C GLU A 236 35.62 24.41 -65.85
N GLY A 237 34.46 24.68 -65.25
CA GLY A 237 33.16 24.74 -65.94
C GLY A 237 33.00 25.95 -66.87
N TYR A 238 34.08 26.42 -67.51
CA TYR A 238 34.03 27.48 -68.52
C TYR A 238 35.05 27.23 -69.64
N ASN A 239 34.51 27.15 -70.86
CA ASN A 239 35.20 27.23 -72.16
C ASN A 239 36.07 26.03 -72.61
N LYS A 240 35.48 25.15 -73.44
CA LYS A 240 36.12 24.74 -74.71
C LYS A 240 35.17 23.99 -75.65
N PHE A 241 35.32 24.29 -76.94
CA PHE A 241 34.63 23.78 -78.15
C PHE A 241 33.28 24.46 -78.47
N ASN A 242 33.10 25.23 -79.55
CA ASN A 242 33.89 25.30 -80.78
C ASN A 242 33.53 26.57 -81.60
N LYS A 243 34.48 27.49 -81.82
CA LYS A 243 34.44 28.48 -82.91
C LYS A 243 35.76 28.39 -83.71
N LYS A 244 35.69 27.68 -84.86
CA LYS A 244 36.58 27.67 -86.05
C LYS A 244 38.04 27.19 -85.81
N LYS A 245 38.74 26.50 -86.71
CA LYS A 245 38.83 26.58 -88.19
C LYS A 245 39.72 25.39 -88.66
N ASN A 246 39.53 24.84 -89.87
CA ASN A 246 40.58 24.88 -90.92
C ASN A 246 40.19 24.15 -92.22
N GLU A 247 40.57 24.84 -93.29
CA GLU A 247 40.48 24.53 -94.71
C GLU A 247 41.33 23.32 -95.09
N LEU A 248 40.95 22.61 -96.16
CA LEU A 248 41.85 21.89 -97.05
C LEU A 248 41.28 22.02 -98.48
N HIS A 249 42.15 22.42 -99.42
CA HIS A 249 41.87 22.67 -100.85
C HIS A 249 42.73 21.73 -101.72
N ASN A 250 42.41 21.68 -103.03
CA ASN A 250 43.12 21.10 -104.19
C ASN A 250 42.64 19.68 -104.59
N ASP A 251 42.32 19.34 -105.85
CA ASP A 251 42.32 19.99 -107.18
C ASP A 251 41.04 19.60 -107.94
#